data_AF-A0A226HX89-F1
#
_entry.id   AF-A0A226HX89-F1
#
_cell.length_a   1.000
_cell.length_b   1.000
_cell.length_c   1.000
_cell.angle_alpha   90.00
_cell.angle_beta   90.00
_cell.angle_gamma   90.00
#
_symmetry.space_group_name_H-M   'P 1'
#
loop_
_entity.id
_entity.type
_entity.pdbx_description
1 polymer ?
#
loop_
_entity_poly.entity_id
_entity_poly.type
_entity_poly.pdbx_seq_one_letter_code
_entity_poly.pdbx_strand_id
1 'polypeptide(L)'
;MNPLFLIPVVLVIAGIIFMVYMNKKHASVKKEIDLDVERTKYDLHKEEVLKQDFPQLKEWMKGKTIDAYTSASVPQTKAEKVQEIVSDGLKNVALSAVGVKLQRIETECFWVLSGNDLHFFSTDTVGELDEHIVFDNFRIEEAKLKDGGILKSQLGVYAKSAEEYLPKVHIITFNIDGNPLSLEIHDRLHYTPDPTDILNVNKQFLTRAKYQVVGENFVKVLQSKFPNLR
;
A
#
# COMPACT_ATOMS: atom_id res chain seq x y z
N MET A 1 45.00 -18.12 28.93
CA MET A 1 43.64 -17.63 28.65
C MET A 1 42.94 -18.64 27.76
N ASN A 2 41.75 -19.11 28.14
CA ASN A 2 41.00 -20.08 27.35
C ASN A 2 40.50 -19.40 26.04
N PRO A 3 40.88 -19.90 24.84
CA PRO A 3 40.48 -19.28 23.57
C PRO A 3 38.97 -19.17 23.39
N LEU A 4 38.19 -19.92 24.18
CA LEU A 4 36.73 -19.83 24.24
C LEU A 4 36.20 -18.43 24.62
N PHE A 5 36.95 -17.64 25.39
CA PHE A 5 36.57 -16.25 25.73
C PHE A 5 36.88 -15.22 24.63
N LEU A 6 37.70 -15.57 23.63
CA LEU A 6 38.01 -14.68 22.50
C LEU A 6 36.91 -14.73 21.43
N ILE A 7 36.24 -15.87 21.27
CA ILE A 7 35.14 -16.06 20.32
C ILE A 7 34.03 -15.00 20.47
N PRO A 8 33.44 -14.77 21.66
CA PRO A 8 32.39 -13.76 21.80
C PRO A 8 32.91 -12.34 21.52
N VAL A 9 34.15 -12.03 21.88
CA VAL A 9 34.76 -10.71 21.62
C VAL A 9 34.93 -10.47 20.11
N VAL A 10 35.43 -11.46 19.38
CA VAL A 10 35.57 -11.39 17.92
C VAL A 10 34.22 -11.23 17.24
N LEU A 11 33.19 -11.96 17.68
CA LEU A 11 31.83 -11.83 17.12
C LEU A 11 31.22 -10.45 17.35
N VAL A 12 31.42 -9.85 18.53
CA VAL A 12 30.95 -8.49 18.82
C VAL A 12 31.66 -7.48 17.92
N ILE A 13 32.99 -7.57 17.79
CA ILE A 13 33.77 -6.67 16.93
C ILE A 13 33.34 -6.82 15.46
N ALA A 14 33.22 -8.04 14.98
CA ALA A 14 32.75 -8.32 13.62
C ALA A 14 31.33 -7.77 13.38
N GLY A 15 30.43 -7.91 14.37
CA GLY A 15 29.08 -7.34 14.31
C GLY A 15 29.06 -5.82 14.22
N ILE A 16 29.90 -5.13 15.00
CA ILE A 16 30.02 -3.66 14.95
C ILE A 16 30.57 -3.21 13.59
N ILE A 17 31.63 -3.86 13.09
CA ILE A 17 32.21 -3.54 11.77
C ILE A 17 31.16 -3.73 10.67
N PHE A 18 30.42 -4.84 10.72
CA PHE A 18 29.34 -5.13 9.77
C PHE A 18 28.24 -4.07 9.83
N MET A 19 27.80 -3.66 11.02
CA MET A 19 26.79 -2.62 11.20
C MET A 19 27.24 -1.28 10.61
N VAL A 20 28.49 -0.87 10.86
CA VAL A 20 29.06 0.37 10.30
C VAL A 20 29.14 0.31 8.78
N TYR A 21 29.58 -0.82 8.23
CA TYR A 21 29.64 -1.04 6.78
C TYR A 21 28.24 -0.95 6.14
N MET A 22 27.26 -1.66 6.72
CA MET A 22 25.88 -1.64 6.22
C MET A 22 25.27 -0.23 6.29
N ASN A 23 25.44 0.49 7.40
CA ASN A 23 24.94 1.87 7.52
C ASN A 23 25.52 2.81 6.47
N LYS A 24 26.82 2.69 6.16
CA LYS A 24 27.46 3.45 5.08
C LYS A 24 26.88 3.08 3.71
N LYS A 25 26.69 1.78 3.46
CA LYS A 25 26.06 1.29 2.22
C LYS A 25 24.64 1.90 2.08
N HIS A 26 23.78 1.76 3.09
CA HIS A 26 22.44 2.37 3.11
C HIS A 26 22.45 3.87 2.77
N ALA A 27 23.35 4.63 3.38
CA ALA A 27 23.45 6.07 3.12
C ALA A 27 23.93 6.40 1.70
N SER A 28 24.81 5.60 1.10
CA SER A 28 25.26 5.77 -0.30
C SER A 28 24.12 5.53 -1.27
N VAL A 29 23.47 4.37 -1.14
CA VAL A 29 22.36 3.94 -2.01
C VAL A 29 21.21 4.94 -1.99
N LYS A 30 20.86 5.44 -0.80
CA LYS A 30 19.80 6.46 -0.64
C LYS A 30 20.12 7.76 -1.38
N LYS A 31 21.40 8.13 -1.53
CA LYS A 31 21.83 9.32 -2.27
C LYS A 31 21.90 9.07 -3.78
N GLU A 32 22.19 7.84 -4.18
CA GLU A 32 22.29 7.45 -5.59
C GLU A 32 20.92 7.32 -6.27
N ILE A 33 19.89 6.89 -5.52
CA ILE A 33 18.52 6.80 -6.03
C ILE A 33 17.85 8.18 -5.92
N ASP A 34 17.75 8.84 -7.07
CA ASP A 34 17.03 10.09 -7.23
C ASP A 34 15.53 9.81 -7.50
N LEU A 35 14.68 10.08 -6.52
CA LEU A 35 13.24 9.88 -6.65
C LEU A 35 12.61 10.76 -7.73
N ASP A 36 13.14 11.94 -8.01
CA ASP A 36 12.60 12.82 -9.06
C ASP A 36 12.88 12.23 -10.43
N VAL A 37 14.06 11.64 -10.63
CA VAL A 37 14.37 10.87 -11.83
C VAL A 37 13.47 9.64 -11.95
N GLU A 38 13.28 8.89 -10.86
CA GLU A 38 12.43 7.69 -10.89
C GLU A 38 10.95 8.01 -11.17
N ARG A 39 10.44 9.17 -10.73
CA ARG A 39 9.08 9.66 -11.05
C ARG A 39 8.87 9.86 -12.55
N THR A 40 9.91 10.24 -13.31
CA THR A 40 9.80 10.38 -14.78
C THR A 40 9.57 9.06 -15.50
N LYS A 41 9.81 7.93 -14.81
CA LYS A 41 9.67 6.56 -15.34
C LYS A 41 8.38 5.89 -14.86
N TYR A 42 7.37 6.66 -14.46
CA TYR A 42 6.12 6.14 -13.91
C TYR A 42 5.52 5.02 -14.76
N ASP A 43 5.33 5.23 -16.07
CA ASP A 43 4.68 4.24 -16.94
C ASP A 43 5.47 2.92 -17.02
N LEU A 44 6.81 3.01 -17.03
CA LEU A 44 7.69 1.84 -16.99
C LEU A 44 7.54 1.10 -15.66
N HIS A 45 7.64 1.83 -14.54
CA HIS A 45 7.53 1.24 -13.20
C HIS A 45 6.16 0.63 -12.95
N LYS A 46 5.09 1.27 -13.42
CA LYS A 46 3.72 0.76 -13.32
C LYS A 46 3.61 -0.61 -13.99
N GLU A 47 4.09 -0.76 -15.22
CA GLU A 47 4.02 -2.04 -15.92
C GLU A 47 4.95 -3.11 -15.33
N GLU A 48 6.18 -2.72 -14.94
CA GLU A 48 7.15 -3.65 -14.35
C GLU A 48 6.64 -4.21 -13.01
N VAL A 49 6.24 -3.33 -12.10
CA VAL A 49 5.77 -3.70 -10.75
C VAL A 49 4.49 -4.53 -10.84
N LEU A 50 3.55 -4.16 -11.73
CA LEU A 50 2.32 -4.92 -11.92
C LEU A 50 2.60 -6.33 -12.48
N LYS A 51 3.59 -6.47 -13.35
CA LYS A 51 3.93 -7.77 -13.95
C LYS A 51 4.71 -8.68 -12.99
N GLN A 52 5.64 -8.12 -12.23
CA GLN A 52 6.58 -8.89 -11.42
C GLN A 52 6.04 -9.13 -10.01
N ASP A 53 5.50 -8.09 -9.39
CA ASP A 53 5.25 -8.08 -7.95
C ASP A 53 3.76 -8.19 -7.60
N PHE A 54 2.89 -7.69 -8.48
CA PHE A 54 1.43 -7.72 -8.29
C PHE A 54 0.64 -8.33 -9.47
N PRO A 55 1.06 -9.48 -10.03
CA PRO A 55 0.39 -10.08 -11.19
C PRO A 55 -1.08 -10.44 -10.93
N GLN A 56 -1.44 -10.76 -9.69
CA GLN A 56 -2.79 -11.09 -9.25
C GLN A 56 -3.81 -10.00 -9.56
N LEU A 57 -3.40 -8.72 -9.57
CA LEU A 57 -4.30 -7.62 -9.94
C LEU A 57 -4.81 -7.76 -11.37
N LYS A 58 -4.01 -8.30 -12.30
CA LYS A 58 -4.45 -8.54 -13.68
C LYS A 58 -5.52 -9.64 -13.73
N GLU A 59 -5.35 -10.68 -12.91
CA GLU A 59 -6.30 -11.80 -12.82
C GLU A 59 -7.63 -11.34 -12.22
N TRP A 60 -7.59 -10.62 -11.10
CA TRP A 60 -8.77 -10.08 -10.42
C TRP A 60 -9.54 -9.09 -11.29
N MET A 61 -8.84 -8.32 -12.12
CA MET A 61 -9.44 -7.38 -13.07
C MET A 61 -10.07 -8.05 -14.31
N LYS A 62 -9.87 -9.36 -14.52
CA LYS A 62 -10.52 -10.15 -15.59
C LYS A 62 -10.40 -9.51 -16.98
N GLY A 63 -9.24 -8.93 -17.28
CA GLY A 63 -8.96 -8.29 -18.57
C GLY A 63 -9.41 -6.83 -18.71
N LYS A 64 -10.01 -6.22 -17.68
CA LYS A 64 -10.19 -4.77 -17.62
C LYS A 64 -8.84 -4.05 -17.56
N THR A 65 -8.79 -2.79 -18.01
CA THR A 65 -7.57 -1.98 -17.98
C THR A 65 -7.17 -1.62 -16.55
N ILE A 66 -5.87 -1.38 -16.33
CA ILE A 66 -5.33 -0.91 -15.05
C ILE A 66 -4.66 0.45 -15.33
N ASP A 67 -5.43 1.51 -15.10
CA ASP A 67 -4.99 2.87 -15.39
C ASP A 67 -3.99 3.32 -14.31
N ALA A 68 -4.31 3.05 -13.05
CA ALA A 68 -3.45 3.23 -11.88
C ALA A 68 -3.82 2.24 -10.77
N TYR A 69 -2.87 1.94 -9.87
CA TYR A 69 -3.13 1.11 -8.69
C TYR A 69 -2.22 1.49 -7.52
N THR A 70 -2.64 1.15 -6.30
CA THR A 70 -1.85 1.34 -5.07
C THR A 70 -2.36 0.43 -3.94
N SER A 71 -1.63 0.39 -2.81
CA SER A 71 -2.09 -0.28 -1.60
C SER A 71 -3.18 0.51 -0.89
N ALA A 72 -3.97 -0.19 -0.10
CA ALA A 72 -5.11 0.34 0.61
C ALA A 72 -5.20 -0.27 2.01
N SER A 73 -6.10 0.26 2.83
CA SER A 73 -6.52 -0.38 4.07
C SER A 73 -7.88 0.14 4.52
N VAL A 74 -8.47 -0.57 5.47
CA VAL A 74 -9.65 -0.10 6.20
C VAL A 74 -9.17 0.71 7.43
N PRO A 75 -9.70 1.92 7.65
CA PRO A 75 -9.34 2.74 8.81
C PRO A 75 -9.46 2.00 10.14
N GLN A 76 -8.46 2.16 10.99
CA GLN A 76 -8.34 1.41 12.25
C GLN A 76 -9.12 2.02 13.43
N THR A 77 -9.70 3.22 13.28
CA THR A 77 -10.32 3.95 14.40
C THR A 77 -11.70 3.42 14.75
N LYS A 78 -11.90 3.08 16.04
CA LYS A 78 -13.09 2.48 16.68
C LYS A 78 -14.46 3.21 16.50
N ALA A 79 -14.54 4.30 15.76
CA ALA A 79 -15.75 5.11 15.60
C ALA A 79 -16.50 4.89 14.27
N GLU A 80 -15.82 4.43 13.22
CA GLU A 80 -16.45 4.10 11.93
C GLU A 80 -16.46 2.58 11.81
N LYS A 81 -17.30 1.92 12.62
CA LYS A 81 -17.77 0.58 12.28
C LYS A 81 -18.36 0.70 10.87
N VAL A 82 -17.76 0.02 9.90
CA VAL A 82 -18.48 -0.38 8.69
C VAL A 82 -19.64 -1.21 9.21
N GLN A 83 -20.81 -0.58 9.38
CA GLN A 83 -22.01 -1.29 9.78
C GLN A 83 -22.30 -2.28 8.66
N GLU A 84 -22.55 -3.54 9.01
CA GLU A 84 -23.01 -4.56 8.06
C GLU A 84 -24.23 -4.00 7.32
N ILE A 85 -24.03 -3.58 6.07
CA ILE A 85 -25.10 -3.12 5.21
C ILE A 85 -25.82 -4.40 4.74
N VAL A 86 -27.09 -4.56 5.11
CA VAL A 86 -27.99 -5.54 4.50
C VAL A 86 -29.22 -4.76 4.06
N SER A 87 -29.33 -4.48 2.77
CA SER A 87 -30.56 -3.98 2.16
C SER A 87 -30.80 -4.64 0.79
N ASP A 88 -32.03 -5.13 0.59
CA ASP A 88 -32.53 -5.96 -0.52
C ASP A 88 -32.61 -5.24 -1.90
N GLY A 89 -31.88 -4.14 -2.08
CA GLY A 89 -32.15 -3.17 -3.15
C GLY A 89 -31.26 -3.18 -4.39
N LEU A 90 -30.16 -3.95 -4.43
CA LEU A 90 -29.14 -3.71 -5.47
C LEU A 90 -28.46 -5.00 -5.97
N LYS A 91 -29.06 -5.65 -6.97
CA LYS A 91 -28.51 -6.84 -7.65
C LYS A 91 -27.17 -6.62 -8.38
N ASN A 92 -26.65 -5.40 -8.42
CA ASN A 92 -25.36 -5.07 -9.05
C ASN A 92 -24.36 -4.42 -8.09
N VAL A 93 -24.69 -4.34 -6.80
CA VAL A 93 -23.76 -3.89 -5.77
C VAL A 93 -23.84 -4.92 -4.65
N ALA A 94 -22.90 -5.85 -4.68
CA ALA A 94 -22.71 -6.85 -3.63
C ALA A 94 -22.15 -6.21 -2.35
N LEU A 95 -22.85 -5.21 -1.81
CA LEU A 95 -22.59 -4.67 -0.47
C LEU A 95 -23.62 -5.16 0.55
N SER A 96 -24.61 -5.98 0.14
CA SER A 96 -25.75 -6.36 1.00
C SER A 96 -26.11 -7.86 1.12
N ALA A 97 -25.32 -8.78 0.56
CA ALA A 97 -25.56 -10.23 0.72
C ALA A 97 -24.62 -10.91 1.72
N VAL A 98 -23.59 -10.21 2.18
CA VAL A 98 -22.59 -10.74 3.11
C VAL A 98 -22.51 -9.73 4.24
N GLY A 99 -22.68 -10.17 5.49
CA GLY A 99 -22.26 -9.37 6.63
C GLY A 99 -20.78 -9.05 6.43
N VAL A 100 -20.50 -7.84 5.93
CA VAL A 100 -19.17 -7.35 5.57
C VAL A 100 -18.37 -7.31 6.86
N LYS A 101 -17.72 -8.43 7.14
CA LYS A 101 -16.66 -8.51 8.12
C LYS A 101 -15.41 -8.06 7.38
N LEU A 102 -15.25 -6.75 7.20
CA LEU A 102 -13.92 -6.14 7.10
C LEU A 102 -13.22 -6.37 8.46
N GLN A 103 -12.90 -7.64 8.74
CA GLN A 103 -12.22 -8.07 9.93
C GLN A 103 -10.73 -8.03 9.63
N ARG A 104 -10.07 -7.17 10.41
CA ARG A 104 -8.66 -7.24 10.85
C ARG A 104 -7.62 -6.62 9.93
N ILE A 105 -7.12 -5.48 10.39
CA ILE A 105 -5.77 -5.20 10.94
C ILE A 105 -4.53 -5.74 10.19
N GLU A 106 -4.59 -6.82 9.40
CA GLU A 106 -3.40 -7.54 8.90
C GLU A 106 -3.47 -8.05 7.44
N THR A 107 -4.59 -7.92 6.71
CA THR A 107 -4.66 -8.38 5.30
C THR A 107 -4.38 -7.26 4.31
N GLU A 108 -3.80 -7.62 3.16
CA GLU A 108 -3.48 -6.64 2.12
C GLU A 108 -4.75 -6.17 1.41
N CYS A 109 -4.82 -4.87 1.12
CA CYS A 109 -5.88 -4.31 0.30
C CYS A 109 -5.27 -3.48 -0.83
N PHE A 110 -6.01 -3.36 -1.93
CA PHE A 110 -5.56 -2.65 -3.12
C PHE A 110 -6.66 -1.78 -3.70
N TRP A 111 -6.25 -0.63 -4.21
CA TRP A 111 -7.06 0.19 -5.10
C TRP A 111 -6.58 0.04 -6.54
N VAL A 112 -7.52 -0.09 -7.46
CA VAL A 112 -7.28 -0.07 -8.91
C VAL A 112 -8.27 0.88 -9.59
N LEU A 113 -7.76 1.83 -10.36
CA LEU A 113 -8.57 2.66 -11.26
C LEU A 113 -8.60 2.00 -12.65
N SER A 114 -9.80 1.84 -13.20
CA SER A 114 -10.02 1.20 -14.50
C SER A 114 -11.12 1.91 -15.26
N GLY A 115 -10.75 2.71 -16.26
CA GLY A 115 -11.74 3.59 -16.87
C GLY A 115 -12.34 4.47 -15.77
N ASN A 116 -13.67 4.59 -15.74
CA ASN A 116 -14.36 5.45 -14.77
C ASN A 116 -14.76 4.70 -13.49
N ASP A 117 -14.28 3.47 -13.31
CA ASP A 117 -14.58 2.65 -12.14
C ASP A 117 -13.36 2.61 -11.21
N LEU A 118 -13.64 2.64 -9.91
CA LEU A 118 -12.66 2.43 -8.87
C LEU A 118 -12.93 1.09 -8.19
N HIS A 119 -11.92 0.22 -8.19
CA HIS A 119 -11.98 -1.14 -7.67
C HIS A 119 -11.21 -1.22 -6.37
N PHE A 120 -11.87 -1.68 -5.30
CA PHE A 120 -11.25 -2.04 -4.03
C PHE A 120 -11.17 -3.55 -3.94
N PHE A 121 -9.98 -4.06 -3.64
CA PHE A 121 -9.75 -5.48 -3.39
C PHE A 121 -9.25 -5.65 -1.96
N SER A 122 -9.77 -6.63 -1.24
CA SER A 122 -9.18 -7.13 0.00
C SER A 122 -8.73 -8.57 -0.19
N THR A 123 -7.68 -8.96 0.54
CA THR A 123 -7.27 -10.35 0.62
C THR A 123 -7.67 -10.99 1.93
N ASP A 124 -7.71 -12.32 1.94
CA ASP A 124 -7.77 -13.09 3.17
C ASP A 124 -6.36 -13.21 3.80
N THR A 125 -6.26 -14.02 4.86
CA THR A 125 -5.00 -14.23 5.59
C THR A 125 -3.94 -15.03 4.83
N VAL A 126 -4.31 -15.71 3.74
CA VAL A 126 -3.37 -16.44 2.89
C VAL A 126 -3.02 -15.68 1.61
N GLY A 127 -3.57 -14.47 1.45
CA GLY A 127 -3.28 -13.58 0.31
C GLY A 127 -4.19 -13.79 -0.90
N GLU A 128 -5.24 -14.60 -0.76
CA GLU A 128 -6.22 -14.83 -1.82
C GLU A 128 -7.29 -13.73 -1.82
N LEU A 129 -7.92 -13.49 -2.97
CA LEU A 129 -8.99 -12.49 -3.09
C LEU A 129 -10.17 -12.86 -2.18
N ASP A 130 -10.49 -11.96 -1.25
CA ASP A 130 -11.62 -12.10 -0.33
C ASP A 130 -12.80 -11.26 -0.83
N GLU A 131 -12.63 -9.94 -0.87
CA GLU A 131 -13.67 -9.02 -1.35
C GLU A 131 -13.21 -8.21 -2.57
N HIS A 132 -14.16 -7.97 -3.48
CA HIS A 132 -14.02 -7.06 -4.61
C HIS A 132 -15.21 -6.12 -4.65
N ILE A 133 -14.97 -4.84 -4.32
CA ILE A 133 -15.97 -3.78 -4.35
C ILE A 133 -15.69 -2.86 -5.54
N VAL A 134 -16.72 -2.54 -6.31
CA VAL A 134 -16.64 -1.60 -7.44
C VAL A 134 -17.44 -0.35 -7.11
N PHE A 135 -16.78 0.80 -7.21
CA PHE A 135 -17.39 2.12 -7.15
C PHE A 135 -17.43 2.66 -8.58
N ASP A 136 -18.64 2.87 -9.09
CA ASP A 136 -18.85 3.45 -10.40
C ASP A 136 -18.60 4.98 -10.39
N ASN A 137 -18.61 5.57 -11.57
CA ASN A 137 -18.41 7.00 -11.78
C ASN A 137 -19.28 7.88 -10.86
N PHE A 138 -20.57 7.56 -10.72
CA PHE A 138 -21.50 8.36 -9.93
C PHE A 138 -21.13 8.36 -8.44
N ARG A 139 -20.73 7.21 -7.91
CA ARG A 139 -20.27 7.09 -6.52
C ARG A 139 -18.97 7.87 -6.28
N ILE A 140 -18.06 7.89 -7.24
CA ILE A 140 -16.79 8.61 -7.12
C ILE A 140 -17.02 10.12 -7.21
N GLU A 141 -17.95 10.59 -8.04
CA GLU A 141 -18.33 12.01 -8.15
C GLU A 141 -18.94 12.57 -6.86
N GLU A 142 -19.62 11.74 -6.07
CA GLU A 142 -20.15 12.12 -4.75
C GLU A 142 -19.17 11.88 -3.58
N ALA A 143 -18.07 11.18 -3.84
CA ALA A 143 -17.09 10.85 -2.82
C ALA A 143 -16.29 12.08 -2.37
N LYS A 144 -15.73 11.97 -1.16
CA LYS A 144 -14.84 12.99 -0.60
C LYS A 144 -13.48 12.39 -0.34
N LEU A 145 -12.42 13.12 -0.71
CA LEU A 145 -11.05 12.77 -0.42
C LEU A 145 -10.49 13.75 0.61
N LYS A 146 -9.80 13.24 1.63
CA LYS A 146 -9.05 14.08 2.60
C LYS A 146 -7.69 13.47 2.88
N ASP A 147 -6.74 14.30 3.27
CA ASP A 147 -5.46 13.82 3.80
C ASP A 147 -5.69 13.11 5.15
N GLY A 148 -5.19 11.88 5.25
CA GLY A 148 -5.20 11.08 6.47
C GLY A 148 -3.85 11.09 7.20
N GLY A 149 -2.83 11.76 6.64
CA GLY A 149 -1.51 11.88 7.24
C GLY A 149 -0.64 10.65 7.01
N ILE A 150 0.12 10.24 8.03
CA ILE A 150 1.01 9.07 7.96
C ILE A 150 0.29 7.86 8.57
N LEU A 151 0.34 6.71 7.89
CA LEU A 151 -0.17 5.45 8.42
C LEU A 151 0.60 5.08 9.70
N LYS A 152 -0.05 5.19 10.86
CA LYS A 152 0.51 4.81 12.16
C LYS A 152 -0.02 3.44 12.56
N SER A 153 0.85 2.51 12.96
CA SER A 153 0.40 1.30 13.66
C SER A 153 -0.27 1.65 14.99
N GLN A 154 -1.08 0.70 15.47
CA GLN A 154 -1.78 0.77 16.75
C GLN A 154 -0.88 1.06 17.96
N LEU A 155 0.42 0.73 17.88
CA LEU A 155 1.37 0.97 18.96
C LEU A 155 2.01 2.36 18.90
N GLY A 156 1.99 3.04 17.76
CA GLY A 156 2.56 4.40 17.60
C GLY A 156 4.07 4.50 17.89
N VAL A 157 4.76 3.38 18.13
CA VAL A 157 6.19 3.33 18.40
C VAL A 157 6.92 2.88 17.15
N TYR A 158 7.44 3.84 16.40
CA TYR A 158 8.48 3.60 15.42
C TYR A 158 9.73 4.36 15.84
N ALA A 159 10.90 3.80 15.52
CA ALA A 159 12.08 4.66 15.49
C ALA A 159 11.81 5.79 14.48
N LYS A 160 12.17 7.04 14.78
CA LYS A 160 12.01 8.18 13.84
C LYS A 160 12.58 7.88 12.45
N SER A 161 13.63 7.06 12.38
CA SER A 161 14.23 6.60 11.13
C SER A 161 13.34 5.68 10.29
N ALA A 162 12.28 5.11 10.86
CA ALA A 162 11.30 4.29 10.15
C ALA A 162 10.10 5.12 9.66
N GLU A 163 9.84 6.30 10.23
CA GLU A 163 8.73 7.17 9.80
C GLU A 163 8.85 7.59 8.33
N GLU A 164 10.07 7.78 7.82
CA GLU A 164 10.30 8.14 6.41
C GLU A 164 9.83 7.06 5.42
N TYR A 165 9.73 5.81 5.88
CA TYR A 165 9.27 4.68 5.07
C TYR A 165 7.78 4.39 5.24
N LEU A 166 7.11 5.03 6.19
CA LEU A 166 5.68 4.84 6.40
C LEU A 166 4.87 5.44 5.24
N PRO A 167 3.81 4.77 4.78
CA PRO A 167 2.90 5.33 3.81
C PRO A 167 2.25 6.61 4.30
N LYS A 168 2.11 7.59 3.41
CA LYS A 168 1.09 8.63 3.58
C LYS A 168 -0.24 8.07 3.10
N VAL A 169 -1.33 8.45 3.75
CA VAL A 169 -2.66 7.94 3.46
C VAL A 169 -3.61 9.07 3.14
N HIS A 170 -4.44 8.85 2.13
CA HIS A 170 -5.65 9.64 1.91
C HIS A 170 -6.84 8.81 2.35
N ILE A 171 -7.88 9.45 2.87
CA ILE A 171 -9.13 8.78 3.20
C ILE A 171 -10.14 9.19 2.14
N ILE A 172 -10.64 8.20 1.39
CA ILE A 172 -11.76 8.37 0.49
C ILE A 172 -13.04 7.89 1.19
N THR A 173 -14.05 8.74 1.23
CA THR A 173 -15.33 8.43 1.85
C THR A 173 -16.43 8.44 0.80
N PHE A 174 -17.13 7.32 0.69
CA PHE A 174 -18.30 7.14 -0.17
C PHE A 174 -19.58 7.22 0.65
N ASN A 175 -20.66 7.71 0.06
CA ASN A 175 -21.99 7.59 0.65
C ASN A 175 -22.70 6.36 0.06
N ILE A 176 -22.92 5.34 0.87
CA ILE A 176 -23.60 4.11 0.48
C ILE A 176 -24.95 4.07 1.20
N ASP A 177 -26.03 4.36 0.46
CA ASP A 177 -27.41 4.34 0.97
C ASP A 177 -27.61 5.19 2.25
N GLY A 178 -26.96 6.35 2.30
CA GLY A 178 -27.00 7.27 3.45
C GLY A 178 -25.96 6.99 4.54
N ASN A 179 -25.15 5.94 4.39
CA ASN A 179 -24.10 5.57 5.34
C ASN A 179 -22.71 5.87 4.76
N PRO A 180 -21.83 6.56 5.50
CA PRO A 180 -20.47 6.80 5.04
C PRO A 180 -19.63 5.51 5.11
N LEU A 181 -18.94 5.20 4.02
CA LEU A 181 -17.91 4.16 3.94
C LEU A 181 -16.57 4.83 3.68
N SER A 182 -15.68 4.83 4.67
CA SER A 182 -14.33 5.39 4.57
C SER A 182 -13.30 4.29 4.35
N LEU A 183 -12.40 4.49 3.39
CA LEU A 183 -11.32 3.59 3.04
C LEU A 183 -10.03 4.39 2.83
N GLU A 184 -8.88 3.77 3.11
CA GLU A 184 -7.57 4.42 2.99
C GLU A 184 -6.92 4.10 1.64
N ILE A 185 -6.29 5.11 1.04
CA ILE A 185 -5.47 5.02 -0.16
C ILE A 185 -4.04 5.34 0.25
N HIS A 186 -3.10 4.43 0.02
CA HIS A 186 -1.70 4.63 0.38
C HIS A 186 -0.94 5.29 -0.76
N ASP A 187 0.06 6.11 -0.43
CA ASP A 187 0.97 6.75 -1.40
C ASP A 187 2.07 5.81 -1.92
N ARG A 188 2.02 4.53 -1.55
CA ARG A 188 3.01 3.52 -1.94
C ARG A 188 2.40 2.13 -1.81
N LEU A 189 2.93 1.20 -2.60
CA LEU A 189 2.63 -0.22 -2.46
C LEU A 189 3.33 -0.80 -1.21
N HIS A 190 2.72 -1.82 -0.60
CA HIS A 190 3.32 -2.54 0.52
C HIS A 190 4.59 -3.27 0.08
N TYR A 191 5.71 -3.01 0.77
CA TYR A 191 6.99 -3.64 0.47
C TYR A 191 7.36 -4.67 1.53
N THR A 192 7.36 -5.94 1.13
CA THR A 192 7.85 -7.06 1.94
C THR A 192 9.26 -7.44 1.47
N PRO A 193 10.29 -7.32 2.32
CA PRO A 193 11.64 -7.72 1.94
C PRO A 193 11.72 -9.21 1.61
N ASP A 194 12.28 -9.55 0.45
CA ASP A 194 12.65 -10.94 0.13
C ASP A 194 13.82 -11.36 1.04
N PRO A 195 13.70 -12.45 1.82
CA PRO A 195 14.78 -12.97 2.66
C PRO A 195 16.10 -13.18 1.92
N THR A 196 16.04 -13.54 0.63
CA THR A 196 17.21 -13.78 -0.21
C THR A 196 17.95 -12.49 -0.59
N ASP A 197 17.26 -11.34 -0.53
CA ASP A 197 17.79 -10.03 -0.88
C ASP A 197 18.07 -9.13 0.34
N ILE A 198 18.03 -9.67 1.57
CA ILE A 198 18.23 -8.90 2.81
C ILE A 198 19.55 -8.09 2.80
N LEU A 199 20.60 -8.59 2.14
CA LEU A 199 21.89 -7.90 2.02
C LEU A 199 22.03 -7.02 0.76
N ASN A 200 21.08 -7.14 -0.16
CA ASN A 200 21.04 -6.39 -1.41
C ASN A 200 20.31 -5.05 -1.25
N VAL A 201 20.93 -4.16 -0.48
CA VAL A 201 20.39 -2.83 -0.15
C VAL A 201 19.99 -2.02 -1.41
N ASN A 202 20.76 -2.14 -2.49
CA ASN A 202 20.44 -1.49 -3.77
C ASN A 202 19.07 -1.92 -4.29
N LYS A 203 18.85 -3.23 -4.40
CA LYS A 203 17.59 -3.79 -4.89
C LYS A 203 16.42 -3.34 -4.00
N GLN A 204 16.58 -3.42 -2.68
CA GLN A 204 15.51 -3.02 -1.75
C GLN A 204 15.11 -1.56 -1.89
N PHE A 205 16.08 -0.64 -1.96
CA PHE A 205 15.78 0.79 -2.10
C PHE A 205 15.19 1.11 -3.46
N LEU A 206 15.68 0.46 -4.52
CA LEU A 206 15.13 0.63 -5.86
C LEU A 206 13.68 0.13 -5.92
N THR A 207 13.38 -1.06 -5.39
CA THR A 207 12.00 -1.58 -5.32
C THR A 207 11.09 -0.63 -4.53
N ARG A 208 11.53 -0.13 -3.38
CA ARG A 208 10.78 0.86 -2.60
C ARG A 208 10.52 2.15 -3.38
N ALA A 209 11.52 2.63 -4.13
CA ALA A 209 11.37 3.80 -4.99
C ALA A 209 10.32 3.56 -6.09
N LYS A 210 10.35 2.40 -6.76
CA LYS A 210 9.33 2.02 -7.74
C LYS A 210 7.93 1.97 -7.11
N TYR A 211 7.80 1.34 -5.94
CA TYR A 211 6.54 1.19 -5.24
C TYR A 211 5.96 2.53 -4.80
N GLN A 212 6.82 3.44 -4.36
CA GLN A 212 6.42 4.80 -4.04
C GLN A 212 5.99 5.55 -5.30
N VAL A 213 6.78 5.53 -6.38
CA VAL A 213 6.45 6.21 -7.64
C VAL A 213 5.09 5.75 -8.20
N VAL A 214 4.84 4.44 -8.18
CA VAL A 214 3.57 3.88 -8.64
C VAL A 214 2.41 4.33 -7.74
N GLY A 215 2.54 4.16 -6.42
CA GLY A 215 1.48 4.47 -5.47
C GLY A 215 1.18 5.96 -5.36
N GLU A 216 2.19 6.84 -5.31
CA GLU A 216 1.99 8.28 -5.13
C GLU A 216 1.30 8.91 -6.34
N ASN A 217 1.40 8.28 -7.52
CA ASN A 217 0.75 8.75 -8.72
C ASN A 217 -0.75 8.39 -8.77
N PHE A 218 -1.19 7.39 -8.00
CA PHE A 218 -2.57 6.93 -8.00
C PHE A 218 -3.56 8.07 -7.72
N VAL A 219 -3.35 8.83 -6.64
CA VAL A 219 -4.22 9.96 -6.27
C VAL A 219 -4.18 11.05 -7.34
N LYS A 220 -3.02 11.31 -7.96
CA LYS A 220 -2.89 12.31 -9.03
C LYS A 220 -3.74 11.92 -10.26
N VAL A 221 -3.68 10.66 -10.67
CA VAL A 221 -4.50 10.14 -11.77
C VAL A 221 -5.98 10.18 -11.41
N LEU A 222 -6.33 9.77 -10.19
CA LEU A 222 -7.71 9.80 -9.69
C LEU A 222 -8.28 11.24 -9.70
N GLN A 223 -7.56 12.22 -9.15
CA GLN A 223 -7.97 13.64 -9.11
C GLN A 223 -7.93 14.34 -10.47
N SER A 224 -7.12 13.85 -11.41
CA SER A 224 -7.16 14.32 -12.80
C SER A 224 -8.46 13.90 -13.48
N LYS A 225 -9.01 12.75 -13.08
CA LYS A 225 -10.21 12.17 -13.65
C LYS A 225 -11.49 12.63 -12.94
N PHE A 226 -11.41 12.82 -11.63
CA PHE A 226 -12.50 13.21 -10.75
C PHE A 226 -12.12 14.49 -10.00
N PRO A 227 -12.36 15.68 -10.59
CA PRO A 227 -11.94 16.95 -10.00
C PRO A 227 -12.58 17.29 -8.65
N ASN A 228 -13.71 16.65 -8.30
CA ASN A 228 -14.38 16.77 -6.99
C ASN A 228 -13.51 16.23 -5.83
N LEU A 229 -12.49 15.43 -6.12
CA LEU A 229 -11.59 14.83 -5.12
C LEU A 229 -10.33 15.66 -4.85
N ARG A 230 -10.27 16.91 -5.33
CA ARG A 230 -9.14 17.83 -5.10
C ARG A 230 -9.21 18.55 -3.76
#